data_AF-A0A397LL19-F1
#
_entry.id   AF-A0A397LL19-F1
#
_cell.length_a   1.000
_cell.length_b   1.000
_cell.length_c   1.000
_cell.angle_alpha   90.00
_cell.angle_beta   90.00
_cell.angle_gamma   90.00
#
_symmetry.space_group_name_H-M   'P 1'
#
loop_
_entity.id
_entity.type
_entity.pdbx_description
1 polymer ?
#
loop_
_entity_poly.entity_id
_entity_poly.type
_entity_poly.pdbx_seq_one_letter_code
_entity_poly.pdbx_strand_id
1 'polypeptide(L)'
;MKKITPQKLSKRLVQYGALTTAMIGVTDINGQIKYTDISDVGGPGQGVGIDLDGLDGFNEFFLLHGSNTAGTQGALYLVPFGSNAALGSIAGPYNLTYPFALNNGDIISAGNINWIAQTGTSASLNYQTMNFVSCYGGTGNSNWCGVTDKYLGLRFELSDGTHYGWARLDVDLTSFNWTLYDFAYNETVDAPINAGQTTLSIEDNALSKVRVVALHKSIGLYNLKAATDYKLYNMTGQEVLEGTTNNYDYVIEATTLASGVYIVELGNTESNAIIRKKVVLQ
;
A
#
# COMPACT_ATOMS: atom_id res chain seq x y z
N MET A 1 51.24 -45.85 -8.86
CA MET A 1 49.79 -46.03 -8.68
C MET A 1 49.09 -44.68 -8.80
N LYS A 2 48.39 -44.43 -9.92
CA LYS A 2 47.60 -43.21 -10.17
C LYS A 2 46.24 -43.36 -9.48
N LYS A 3 45.90 -42.46 -8.55
CA LYS A 3 44.54 -42.37 -7.99
C LYS A 3 43.64 -41.68 -9.02
N ILE A 4 42.60 -42.39 -9.45
CA ILE A 4 41.57 -41.92 -10.37
C ILE A 4 40.52 -41.21 -9.53
N THR A 5 40.47 -39.88 -9.61
CA THR A 5 39.37 -39.09 -9.06
C THR A 5 38.14 -39.26 -9.96
N PRO A 6 36.95 -39.64 -9.46
CA PRO A 6 35.78 -39.77 -10.31
C PRO A 6 35.25 -38.39 -10.72
N GLN A 7 35.39 -38.09 -12.01
CA GLN A 7 34.94 -36.90 -12.73
C GLN A 7 33.39 -36.77 -12.85
N LYS A 8 32.63 -37.25 -11.85
CA LYS A 8 31.15 -37.26 -11.88
C LYS A 8 30.47 -36.40 -10.83
N LEU A 9 31.20 -35.53 -10.11
CA LEU A 9 30.61 -34.60 -9.14
C LEU A 9 30.52 -33.15 -9.63
N SER A 10 31.17 -32.76 -10.73
CA SER A 10 31.23 -31.36 -11.19
C SER A 10 30.26 -30.99 -12.33
N LYS A 11 29.38 -31.91 -12.75
CA LYS A 11 28.42 -31.68 -13.86
C LYS A 11 26.95 -31.52 -13.43
N ARG A 12 26.67 -31.33 -12.13
CA ARG A 12 25.31 -31.05 -11.64
C ARG A 12 25.05 -29.59 -11.24
N LEU A 13 26.00 -28.68 -11.44
CA LEU A 13 25.89 -27.30 -10.93
C LEU A 13 25.66 -26.20 -11.98
N VAL A 14 25.36 -26.53 -13.25
CA VAL A 14 25.28 -25.52 -14.33
C VAL A 14 23.95 -25.56 -15.12
N GLN A 15 22.85 -25.97 -14.49
CA GLN A 15 21.53 -25.84 -15.11
C GLN A 15 20.49 -25.32 -14.11
N TYR A 16 20.67 -24.07 -13.68
CA TYR A 16 19.55 -23.24 -13.25
C TYR A 16 19.40 -22.14 -14.29
N GLY A 17 18.75 -22.52 -15.40
CA GLY A 17 18.27 -21.58 -16.39
C GLY A 17 17.24 -20.65 -15.75
N ALA A 18 17.23 -19.40 -16.20
CA ALA A 18 16.33 -18.35 -15.78
C ALA A 18 14.88 -18.85 -15.71
N LEU A 19 14.32 -18.88 -14.51
CA LEU A 19 12.89 -18.74 -14.32
C LEU A 19 12.66 -17.28 -13.91
N THR A 20 12.28 -16.46 -14.89
CA THR A 20 11.55 -15.23 -14.62
C THR A 20 10.13 -15.64 -14.25
N THR A 21 9.96 -16.15 -13.03
CA THR A 21 8.64 -16.18 -12.40
C THR A 21 8.40 -14.77 -11.89
N ALA A 22 7.28 -14.17 -12.27
CA ALA A 22 6.71 -13.10 -11.48
C ALA A 22 6.46 -13.67 -10.08
N MET A 23 7.43 -13.51 -9.18
CA MET A 23 7.14 -13.48 -7.77
C MET A 23 6.30 -12.22 -7.61
N ILE A 24 4.98 -12.35 -7.55
CA ILE A 24 4.22 -11.44 -6.70
C ILE A 24 4.90 -11.63 -5.34
N GLY A 25 5.69 -10.63 -4.96
CA GLY A 25 6.41 -10.67 -3.70
C GLY A 25 5.38 -10.92 -2.62
N VAL A 26 5.41 -12.11 -2.02
CA VAL A 26 4.90 -12.25 -0.67
C VAL A 26 5.98 -11.63 0.19
N THR A 27 5.94 -10.31 0.30
CA THR A 27 6.62 -9.59 1.36
C THR A 27 6.11 -10.18 2.68
N ASP A 28 7.01 -10.44 3.61
CA ASP A 28 6.62 -10.87 4.96
C ASP A 28 5.62 -9.85 5.52
N ILE A 29 4.37 -10.27 5.77
CA ILE A 29 3.24 -9.48 6.29
C ILE A 29 3.50 -9.13 7.77
N ASN A 30 4.55 -8.37 8.03
CA ASN A 30 4.68 -7.56 9.23
C ASN A 30 4.59 -6.07 8.84
N GLY A 31 3.85 -5.77 7.77
CA GLY A 31 3.64 -4.39 7.33
C GLY A 31 3.06 -3.55 8.45
N GLN A 32 3.78 -2.52 8.86
CA GLN A 32 3.27 -1.56 9.81
C GLN A 32 2.66 -0.40 9.02
N ILE A 33 1.48 0.04 9.46
CA ILE A 33 0.95 1.32 9.01
C ILE A 33 1.75 2.37 9.77
N LYS A 34 2.50 3.19 9.04
CA LYS A 34 3.20 4.31 9.62
C LYS A 34 2.28 5.51 9.60
N TYR A 35 1.75 5.83 10.78
CA TYR A 35 0.88 6.98 11.01
C TYR A 35 1.68 8.12 11.64
N THR A 36 1.46 9.32 11.12
CA THR A 36 2.05 10.55 11.62
C THR A 36 0.94 11.56 11.91
N ASP A 37 0.75 11.83 13.19
CA ASP A 37 -0.04 12.97 13.67
C ASP A 37 0.86 14.21 13.72
N ILE A 38 0.45 15.27 13.04
CA ILE A 38 1.17 16.54 13.05
C ILE A 38 0.34 17.58 13.81
N SER A 39 0.95 18.70 14.18
CA SER A 39 0.14 19.85 14.56
C SER A 39 -0.62 20.33 13.32
N ASP A 40 -1.89 20.66 13.49
CA ASP A 40 -2.73 21.23 12.44
C ASP A 40 -2.03 22.41 11.76
N VAL A 41 -1.79 22.28 10.47
CA VAL A 41 -1.09 23.28 9.66
C VAL A 41 -1.84 23.57 8.37
N GLY A 42 -1.71 24.79 7.88
CA GLY A 42 -2.34 25.22 6.64
C GLY A 42 -3.02 26.56 6.79
N GLY A 43 -3.52 27.04 5.66
CA GLY A 43 -4.27 28.28 5.57
C GLY A 43 -3.97 29.08 4.32
N PRO A 44 -4.68 30.20 4.13
CA PRO A 44 -4.57 31.01 2.93
C PRO A 44 -3.14 31.50 2.70
N GLY A 45 -2.60 31.21 1.51
CA GLY A 45 -1.27 31.65 1.08
C GLY A 45 -0.10 30.84 1.63
N GLN A 46 -0.37 29.79 2.42
CA GLN A 46 0.66 28.90 2.95
C GLN A 46 1.00 27.77 1.96
N GLY A 47 2.18 27.19 2.16
CA GLY A 47 2.56 25.92 1.55
C GLY A 47 3.12 24.98 2.63
N VAL A 48 2.79 23.70 2.53
CA VAL A 48 3.15 22.66 3.50
C VAL A 48 3.70 21.45 2.75
N GLY A 49 4.90 21.02 3.12
CA GLY A 49 5.47 19.76 2.64
C GLY A 49 4.90 18.57 3.41
N ILE A 50 4.70 17.46 2.71
CA ILE A 50 4.31 16.17 3.28
C ILE A 50 5.47 15.22 3.04
N ASP A 51 6.21 14.95 4.11
CA ASP A 51 7.23 13.92 4.24
C ASP A 51 6.57 12.72 4.92
N LEU A 52 6.10 11.76 4.12
CA LEU A 52 5.35 10.59 4.60
C LEU A 52 6.26 9.62 5.33
N ASP A 53 7.48 9.43 4.83
CA ASP A 53 8.41 8.48 5.41
C ASP A 53 9.16 9.05 6.61
N GLY A 54 9.36 10.37 6.71
CA GLY A 54 10.04 11.04 7.81
C GLY A 54 11.49 10.59 8.01
N LEU A 55 12.12 9.93 7.03
CA LEU A 55 13.43 9.30 7.16
C LEU A 55 14.54 10.10 6.48
N ASP A 56 14.25 10.78 5.38
CA ASP A 56 15.26 11.44 4.55
C ASP A 56 15.17 12.97 4.53
N GLY A 57 14.10 13.54 5.10
CA GLY A 57 13.87 14.99 5.16
C GLY A 57 13.50 15.61 3.81
N PHE A 58 13.22 14.79 2.80
CA PHE A 58 12.61 15.19 1.55
C PHE A 58 11.10 15.02 1.66
N ASN A 59 10.36 15.86 0.96
CA ASN A 59 8.91 15.74 0.93
C ASN A 59 8.52 14.94 -0.31
N GLU A 60 7.60 13.99 -0.18
CA GLU A 60 7.01 13.28 -1.32
C GLU A 60 5.98 14.15 -2.05
N PHE A 61 5.30 15.01 -1.30
CA PHE A 61 4.27 15.90 -1.81
C PHE A 61 4.38 17.30 -1.19
N PHE A 62 3.80 18.29 -1.87
CA PHE A 62 3.68 19.65 -1.37
C PHE A 62 2.28 20.19 -1.62
N LEU A 63 1.66 20.70 -0.56
CA LEU A 63 0.44 21.50 -0.65
C LEU A 63 0.83 22.96 -0.81
N LEU A 64 0.24 23.63 -1.79
CA LEU A 64 0.49 25.04 -2.05
C LEU A 64 -0.82 25.77 -2.28
N HIS A 65 -1.10 26.79 -1.48
CA HIS A 65 -2.15 27.73 -1.78
C HIS A 65 -1.58 28.96 -2.51
N GLY A 66 -1.89 29.09 -3.81
CA GLY A 66 -1.45 30.21 -4.65
C GLY A 66 -2.60 31.15 -5.01
N SER A 67 -2.33 32.46 -5.06
CA SER A 67 -3.23 33.48 -5.64
C SER A 67 -2.63 34.04 -6.92
N ASN A 68 -3.46 34.30 -7.94
CA ASN A 68 -2.98 35.07 -9.10
C ASN A 68 -2.64 36.52 -8.70
N THR A 69 -1.82 37.20 -9.52
CA THR A 69 -1.26 38.56 -9.29
C THR A 69 -2.31 39.66 -9.08
N ALA A 70 -3.60 39.37 -9.26
CA ALA A 70 -4.72 40.28 -9.02
C ALA A 70 -5.49 40.00 -7.71
N GLY A 71 -5.01 39.09 -6.85
CA GLY A 71 -5.52 38.89 -5.48
C GLY A 71 -6.96 38.39 -5.37
N THR A 72 -7.56 37.93 -6.47
CA THR A 72 -9.01 37.60 -6.54
C THR A 72 -9.32 36.16 -6.91
N GLN A 73 -8.34 35.39 -7.43
CA GLN A 73 -8.54 33.99 -7.77
C GLN A 73 -7.35 33.17 -7.24
N GLY A 74 -7.61 32.31 -6.26
CA GLY A 74 -6.62 31.40 -5.69
C GLY A 74 -7.10 29.94 -5.68
N ALA A 75 -6.18 29.01 -5.55
CA ALA A 75 -6.49 27.60 -5.38
C ALA A 75 -5.43 26.93 -4.51
N LEU A 76 -5.87 25.91 -3.80
CA LEU A 76 -5.02 24.88 -3.20
C LEU A 76 -4.62 23.90 -4.29
N TYR A 77 -3.34 23.58 -4.33
CA TYR A 77 -2.74 22.64 -5.24
C TYR A 77 -2.01 21.55 -4.46
N LEU A 78 -2.12 20.32 -4.94
CA LEU A 78 -1.20 19.23 -4.59
C LEU A 78 -0.11 19.13 -5.65
N VAL A 79 1.14 19.04 -5.22
CA VAL A 79 2.30 18.88 -6.07
C VAL A 79 3.00 17.59 -5.66
N PRO A 80 2.88 16.50 -6.43
CA PRO A 80 3.74 15.34 -6.24
C PRO A 80 5.16 15.64 -6.75
N PHE A 81 6.18 15.14 -6.04
CA PHE A 81 7.56 15.23 -6.50
C PHE A 81 7.98 13.97 -7.28
N GLY A 82 8.81 14.15 -8.32
CA GLY A 82 9.37 13.04 -9.08
C GLY A 82 8.29 12.17 -9.74
N SER A 83 8.35 10.85 -9.49
CA SER A 83 7.39 9.86 -9.99
C SER A 83 6.17 9.65 -9.08
N ASN A 84 6.09 10.39 -7.97
CA ASN A 84 4.97 10.30 -7.03
C ASN A 84 3.68 10.73 -7.73
N ALA A 85 2.57 10.23 -7.21
CA ALA A 85 1.26 10.41 -7.82
C ALA A 85 0.17 10.47 -6.77
N ALA A 86 -0.96 11.08 -7.13
CA ALA A 86 -2.17 11.03 -6.35
C ALA A 86 -3.33 10.46 -7.18
N LEU A 87 -4.31 9.88 -6.51
CA LEU A 87 -5.56 9.48 -7.13
C LEU A 87 -6.36 10.71 -7.53
N GLY A 88 -6.80 10.76 -8.78
CA GLY A 88 -7.58 11.87 -9.27
C GLY A 88 -8.15 11.64 -10.65
N SER A 89 -8.64 12.72 -11.26
CA SER A 89 -9.10 12.74 -12.64
C SER A 89 -8.44 13.86 -13.43
N ILE A 90 -8.42 13.70 -14.76
CA ILE A 90 -8.08 14.77 -15.70
C ILE A 90 -9.38 15.23 -16.34
N ALA A 91 -9.69 16.51 -16.26
CA ALA A 91 -10.98 17.02 -16.73
C ALA A 91 -10.94 18.48 -17.21
N GLY A 92 -12.00 18.85 -17.93
CA GLY A 92 -12.21 20.21 -18.43
C GLY A 92 -11.39 20.57 -19.68
N PRO A 93 -11.65 21.74 -20.27
CA PRO A 93 -11.08 22.14 -21.56
C PRO A 93 -9.56 22.36 -21.53
N TYR A 94 -8.98 22.50 -20.34
CA TYR A 94 -7.55 22.70 -20.12
C TYR A 94 -6.84 21.44 -19.60
N ASN A 95 -7.52 20.29 -19.55
CA ASN A 95 -7.00 19.02 -19.03
C ASN A 95 -6.29 19.19 -17.67
N LEU A 96 -6.93 19.93 -16.77
CA LEU A 96 -6.41 20.10 -15.42
C LEU A 96 -6.60 18.80 -14.65
N THR A 97 -5.70 18.58 -13.71
CA THR A 97 -5.67 17.42 -12.83
C THR A 97 -6.37 17.76 -11.52
N TYR A 98 -7.25 16.87 -11.06
CA TYR A 98 -8.09 17.06 -9.88
C TYR A 98 -7.97 15.86 -8.96
N PRO A 99 -7.23 15.96 -7.84
CA PRO A 99 -7.17 14.89 -6.85
C PRO A 99 -8.56 14.58 -6.32
N PHE A 100 -8.86 13.31 -6.06
CA PHE A 100 -10.12 12.94 -5.42
C PHE A 100 -10.11 13.32 -3.93
N ALA A 101 -11.28 13.64 -3.40
CA ALA A 101 -11.53 13.79 -1.97
C ALA A 101 -12.15 12.49 -1.45
N LEU A 102 -11.30 11.56 -1.03
CA LEU A 102 -11.71 10.21 -0.61
C LEU A 102 -12.40 10.24 0.75
N ASN A 103 -13.29 9.29 0.98
CA ASN A 103 -13.90 9.02 2.27
C ASN A 103 -13.02 8.09 3.10
N ASN A 104 -13.17 8.15 4.42
CA ASN A 104 -12.58 7.15 5.32
C ASN A 104 -12.99 5.74 4.89
N GLY A 105 -12.03 4.82 4.80
CA GLY A 105 -12.23 3.44 4.35
C GLY A 105 -12.07 3.20 2.85
N ASP A 106 -11.95 4.24 2.02
CA ASP A 106 -11.72 4.07 0.57
C ASP A 106 -10.35 3.41 0.33
N ILE A 107 -10.30 2.39 -0.54
CA ILE A 107 -9.09 1.60 -0.81
C ILE A 107 -8.12 2.38 -1.72
N ILE A 108 -6.85 2.43 -1.30
CA ILE A 108 -5.73 3.01 -2.03
C ILE A 108 -4.69 1.91 -2.27
N SER A 109 -4.47 1.56 -3.54
CA SER A 109 -3.72 0.36 -3.93
C SER A 109 -3.20 0.42 -5.38
N ALA A 110 -2.39 -0.58 -5.74
CA ALA A 110 -1.97 -0.82 -7.12
C ALA A 110 -3.14 -1.05 -8.08
N GLY A 111 -4.28 -1.53 -7.58
CA GLY A 111 -5.48 -1.78 -8.38
C GLY A 111 -6.22 -0.51 -8.81
N ASN A 112 -5.94 0.65 -8.21
CA ASN A 112 -6.52 1.91 -8.64
C ASN A 112 -5.89 2.35 -9.97
N ILE A 113 -6.73 2.76 -10.93
CA ILE A 113 -6.32 2.99 -12.32
C ILE A 113 -5.96 4.45 -12.65
N ASN A 114 -6.32 5.41 -11.79
CA ASN A 114 -6.18 6.85 -12.08
C ASN A 114 -5.09 7.52 -11.23
N TRP A 115 -3.86 7.00 -11.34
CA TRP A 115 -2.70 7.62 -10.71
C TRP A 115 -2.19 8.78 -11.54
N ILE A 116 -2.34 9.99 -11.03
CA ILE A 116 -1.87 11.22 -11.69
C ILE A 116 -0.53 11.61 -11.07
N ALA A 117 0.55 11.36 -11.83
CA ALA A 117 1.89 11.83 -11.53
C ALA A 117 2.18 13.18 -12.20
N GLN A 118 3.36 13.73 -11.95
CA GLN A 118 3.87 14.85 -12.72
C GLN A 118 4.07 14.43 -14.19
N THR A 119 3.37 15.04 -15.15
CA THR A 119 3.38 14.61 -16.57
C THR A 119 4.27 15.43 -17.50
N GLY A 120 4.86 16.55 -17.02
CA GLY A 120 5.83 17.44 -17.67
C GLY A 120 5.73 17.64 -19.21
N THR A 121 5.25 18.80 -19.68
CA THR A 121 6.11 19.83 -20.31
C THR A 121 5.72 21.28 -19.97
N SER A 122 4.65 21.50 -19.21
CA SER A 122 4.19 22.84 -18.79
C SER A 122 3.95 22.90 -17.27
N ALA A 123 4.21 24.07 -16.67
CA ALA A 123 4.05 24.27 -15.22
C ALA A 123 2.63 23.95 -14.73
N SER A 124 1.59 24.17 -15.55
CA SER A 124 0.19 23.93 -15.20
C SER A 124 -0.18 22.46 -15.01
N LEU A 125 0.62 21.51 -15.52
CA LEU A 125 0.37 20.06 -15.38
C LEU A 125 1.07 19.46 -14.15
N ASN A 126 1.94 20.23 -13.49
CA ASN A 126 2.64 19.81 -12.27
C ASN A 126 1.83 20.12 -11.00
N TYR A 127 0.83 21.00 -11.10
CA TYR A 127 -0.05 21.38 -10.01
C TYR A 127 -1.40 20.69 -10.17
N GLN A 128 -1.79 19.88 -9.19
CA GLN A 128 -3.09 19.23 -9.17
C GLN A 128 -4.07 20.11 -8.40
N THR A 129 -5.07 20.61 -9.11
CA THR A 129 -5.99 21.63 -8.60
C THR A 129 -7.02 20.99 -7.68
N MET A 130 -7.07 21.42 -6.42
CA MET A 130 -7.99 20.85 -5.42
C MET A 130 -9.31 21.63 -5.35
N ASN A 131 -9.24 22.96 -5.27
CA ASN A 131 -10.40 23.86 -5.13
C ASN A 131 -10.26 25.14 -5.99
N PHE A 132 -10.32 24.99 -7.32
CA PHE A 132 -10.11 26.12 -8.24
C PHE A 132 -11.00 27.33 -7.91
N VAL A 133 -10.40 28.49 -7.62
CA VAL A 133 -11.10 29.75 -7.29
C VAL A 133 -12.10 29.59 -6.13
N SER A 134 -11.76 28.81 -5.09
CA SER A 134 -12.72 28.47 -4.02
C SER A 134 -14.04 27.92 -4.56
N CYS A 135 -13.97 27.20 -5.68
CA CYS A 135 -15.13 26.62 -6.35
C CYS A 135 -16.18 27.67 -6.81
N TYR A 136 -15.78 28.94 -6.91
CA TYR A 136 -16.62 30.04 -7.37
C TYR A 136 -17.15 29.76 -8.79
N GLY A 137 -18.47 29.88 -8.98
CA GLY A 137 -19.12 29.61 -10.26
C GLY A 137 -19.37 28.13 -10.56
N GLY A 138 -19.14 27.22 -9.61
CA GLY A 138 -19.60 25.82 -9.66
C GLY A 138 -19.01 24.92 -10.76
N THR A 139 -17.96 25.36 -11.46
CA THR A 139 -17.58 24.78 -12.76
C THR A 139 -16.09 24.55 -12.91
N GLY A 140 -15.52 23.62 -12.15
CA GLY A 140 -14.14 23.25 -12.37
C GLY A 140 -13.73 21.95 -11.73
N ASN A 141 -14.49 20.85 -11.93
CA ASN A 141 -14.17 19.45 -11.55
C ASN A 141 -13.46 19.22 -10.19
N SER A 142 -13.53 20.20 -9.30
CA SER A 142 -12.75 20.31 -8.08
C SER A 142 -13.45 19.47 -7.03
N ASN A 143 -12.73 18.53 -6.44
CA ASN A 143 -13.31 17.60 -5.48
C ASN A 143 -13.23 18.11 -4.04
N TRP A 144 -12.47 19.18 -3.78
CA TRP A 144 -12.18 19.68 -2.43
C TRP A 144 -12.92 21.00 -2.13
N CYS A 145 -14.21 21.06 -2.47
CA CYS A 145 -15.05 22.24 -2.29
C CYS A 145 -15.87 22.16 -1.00
N GLY A 146 -15.40 22.77 0.10
CA GLY A 146 -16.13 22.76 1.37
C GLY A 146 -16.21 21.36 1.97
N VAL A 147 -15.09 20.66 2.00
CA VAL A 147 -15.00 19.28 2.49
C VAL A 147 -14.28 19.24 3.83
N THR A 148 -14.73 18.31 4.68
CA THR A 148 -14.18 18.07 6.01
C THR A 148 -13.83 16.60 6.16
N ASP A 149 -12.73 16.31 6.85
CA ASP A 149 -12.21 14.96 7.12
C ASP A 149 -12.14 14.10 5.85
N LYS A 150 -11.58 14.67 4.78
CA LYS A 150 -11.35 13.97 3.51
C LYS A 150 -9.89 13.63 3.31
N TYR A 151 -9.67 12.63 2.47
CA TYR A 151 -8.36 12.03 2.29
C TYR A 151 -7.88 12.18 0.84
N LEU A 152 -6.63 12.60 0.68
CA LEU A 152 -5.89 12.37 -0.55
C LEU A 152 -5.47 10.90 -0.61
N GLY A 153 -5.53 10.29 -1.79
CA GLY A 153 -4.93 8.99 -2.04
C GLY A 153 -3.57 9.15 -2.72
N LEU A 154 -2.52 8.64 -2.11
CA LEU A 154 -1.13 8.92 -2.48
C LEU A 154 -0.39 7.64 -2.88
N ARG A 155 0.48 7.76 -3.88
CA ARG A 155 1.45 6.76 -4.29
C ARG A 155 2.81 7.42 -4.41
N PHE A 156 3.82 6.85 -3.78
CA PHE A 156 5.16 7.39 -3.80
C PHE A 156 6.20 6.27 -3.83
N GLU A 157 7.39 6.59 -4.29
CA GLU A 157 8.50 5.64 -4.40
C GLU A 157 9.49 5.87 -3.24
N LEU A 158 9.79 4.80 -2.52
CA LEU A 158 10.91 4.72 -1.59
C LEU A 158 12.03 3.87 -2.21
N SER A 159 13.16 3.76 -1.50
CA SER A 159 14.33 3.01 -1.99
C SER A 159 14.06 1.52 -2.23
N ASP A 160 13.05 0.96 -1.57
CA ASP A 160 12.65 -0.44 -1.63
C ASP A 160 11.42 -0.70 -2.52
N GLY A 161 10.69 0.34 -2.94
CA GLY A 161 9.66 0.23 -3.98
C GLY A 161 8.52 1.24 -3.83
N THR A 162 7.39 0.90 -4.46
CA THR A 162 6.18 1.73 -4.43
C THR A 162 5.41 1.52 -3.12
N HIS A 163 4.97 2.61 -2.51
CA HIS A 163 4.12 2.63 -1.32
C HIS A 163 2.83 3.41 -1.56
N TYR A 164 1.81 3.06 -0.77
CA TYR A 164 0.49 3.70 -0.80
C TYR A 164 0.20 4.35 0.55
N GLY A 165 -0.35 5.56 0.49
CA GLY A 165 -0.65 6.36 1.67
C GLY A 165 -1.84 7.28 1.48
N TRP A 166 -2.18 8.01 2.54
CA TRP A 166 -3.21 9.02 2.56
C TRP A 166 -2.78 10.23 3.38
N ALA A 167 -3.36 11.40 3.09
CA ALA A 167 -3.26 12.60 3.91
C ALA A 167 -4.66 13.18 4.15
N ARG A 168 -4.98 13.54 5.40
CA ARG A 168 -6.31 14.03 5.80
C ARG A 168 -6.35 15.56 5.88
N LEU A 169 -7.33 16.16 5.22
CA LEU A 169 -7.48 17.60 5.16
C LEU A 169 -8.94 18.05 5.25
N ASP A 170 -9.07 19.30 5.70
CA ASP A 170 -10.24 20.14 5.48
C ASP A 170 -9.92 21.20 4.43
N VAL A 171 -10.91 21.54 3.61
CA VAL A 171 -10.83 22.66 2.68
C VAL A 171 -12.16 23.40 2.71
N ASP A 172 -12.13 24.63 3.18
CA ASP A 172 -13.32 25.47 3.28
C ASP A 172 -13.83 25.86 1.90
N LEU A 173 -15.13 26.13 1.82
CA LEU A 173 -15.79 26.48 0.55
C LEU A 173 -15.45 27.91 0.09
N THR A 174 -15.29 28.88 1.01
CA THR A 174 -15.36 30.31 0.66
C THR A 174 -14.22 31.17 1.19
N SER A 175 -13.49 30.70 2.20
CA SER A 175 -12.46 31.47 2.92
C SER A 175 -11.04 31.21 2.42
N PHE A 176 -10.87 30.31 1.43
CA PHE A 176 -9.56 29.74 1.04
C PHE A 176 -8.80 29.04 2.18
N ASN A 177 -9.45 28.84 3.34
CA ASN A 177 -8.83 28.10 4.43
C ASN A 177 -8.76 26.61 4.08
N TRP A 178 -7.72 25.99 4.58
CA TRP A 178 -7.52 24.56 4.53
C TRP A 178 -6.58 24.19 5.68
N THR A 179 -6.72 22.96 6.13
CA THR A 179 -5.93 22.42 7.24
C THR A 179 -5.53 21.00 6.89
N LEU A 180 -4.25 20.68 7.02
CA LEU A 180 -3.70 19.33 7.01
C LEU A 180 -3.57 18.88 8.47
N TYR A 181 -4.12 17.70 8.78
CA TYR A 181 -4.15 17.15 10.14
C TYR A 181 -3.12 16.05 10.35
N ASP A 182 -3.16 15.03 9.49
CA ASP A 182 -2.34 13.84 9.64
C ASP A 182 -2.22 13.08 8.30
N PHE A 183 -1.33 12.11 8.29
CA PHE A 183 -1.12 11.23 7.16
C PHE A 183 -0.61 9.85 7.60
N ALA A 184 -0.78 8.87 6.74
CA ALA A 184 -0.21 7.55 6.94
C ALA A 184 0.13 6.86 5.62
N TYR A 185 0.98 5.85 5.69
CA TYR A 185 1.23 4.93 4.58
C TYR A 185 1.46 3.50 5.06
N ASN A 186 1.36 2.55 4.13
CA ASN A 186 1.71 1.16 4.38
C ASN A 186 3.21 0.94 4.12
N GLU A 187 3.96 0.57 5.15
CA GLU A 187 5.41 0.30 5.05
C GLU A 187 5.74 -0.96 4.24
N THR A 188 4.74 -1.77 3.86
CA THR A 188 4.96 -2.88 2.94
C THR A 188 4.83 -2.40 1.50
N VAL A 189 5.89 -2.61 0.72
CA VAL A 189 5.92 -2.37 -0.73
C VAL A 189 4.71 -3.02 -1.41
N ASP A 190 4.06 -2.25 -2.30
CA ASP A 190 2.86 -2.59 -3.07
C ASP A 190 1.60 -2.96 -2.25
N ALA A 191 1.66 -2.91 -0.91
CA ALA A 191 0.52 -3.28 -0.07
C ALA A 191 -0.50 -2.13 0.04
N PRO A 192 -1.80 -2.44 -0.07
CA PRO A 192 -2.84 -1.41 -0.03
C PRO A 192 -2.96 -0.77 1.35
N ILE A 193 -3.60 0.40 1.39
CA ILE A 193 -4.05 1.05 2.62
C ILE A 193 -5.47 1.60 2.42
N ASN A 194 -6.28 1.57 3.47
CA ASN A 194 -7.55 2.28 3.45
C ASN A 194 -7.34 3.73 3.90
N ALA A 195 -8.00 4.69 3.25
CA ALA A 195 -8.01 6.07 3.70
C ALA A 195 -8.42 6.18 5.18
N GLY A 196 -7.66 6.91 5.98
CA GLY A 196 -7.87 7.06 7.43
C GLY A 196 -7.42 5.87 8.28
N GLN A 197 -6.83 4.83 7.69
CA GLN A 197 -6.23 3.74 8.44
C GLN A 197 -4.96 4.21 9.17
N THR A 198 -4.97 4.19 10.51
CA THR A 198 -3.83 4.61 11.36
C THR A 198 -3.08 3.45 12.00
N THR A 199 -3.68 2.25 11.99
CA THR A 199 -3.07 1.02 12.50
C THR A 199 -3.35 -0.12 11.54
N LEU A 200 -2.62 -1.23 11.70
CA LEU A 200 -3.13 -2.51 11.20
C LEU A 200 -4.55 -2.72 11.73
N SER A 201 -5.43 -3.21 10.88
CA SER A 201 -6.77 -3.62 11.33
C SER A 201 -6.61 -4.66 12.44
N ILE A 202 -7.57 -4.75 13.37
CA ILE A 202 -7.59 -5.83 14.39
C ILE A 202 -7.54 -7.21 13.70
N GLU A 203 -8.03 -7.28 12.47
CA GLU A 203 -8.11 -8.45 11.59
C GLU A 203 -6.75 -8.85 11.00
N ASP A 204 -5.90 -7.90 10.59
CA ASP A 204 -4.50 -8.16 10.20
C ASP A 204 -3.62 -8.52 11.41
N ASN A 205 -3.92 -7.91 12.56
CA ASN A 205 -3.22 -8.17 13.82
C ASN A 205 -3.54 -9.56 14.40
N ALA A 206 -4.75 -10.09 14.14
CA ALA A 206 -5.19 -11.39 14.64
C ALA A 206 -4.34 -12.56 14.10
N LEU A 207 -3.87 -12.48 12.85
CA LEU A 207 -3.01 -13.48 12.23
C LEU A 207 -1.51 -13.17 12.39
N SER A 208 -1.11 -11.93 12.65
CA SER A 208 0.30 -11.55 12.90
C SER A 208 0.94 -12.27 14.09
N LYS A 209 0.13 -12.74 15.06
CA LYS A 209 0.56 -13.48 16.25
C LYS A 209 0.51 -15.01 16.08
N VAL A 210 -0.04 -15.49 14.97
CA VAL A 210 -0.15 -16.92 14.71
C VAL A 210 1.24 -17.48 14.44
N ARG A 211 1.64 -18.50 15.21
CA ARG A 211 2.92 -19.18 15.03
C ARG A 211 2.69 -20.43 14.19
N VAL A 212 3.43 -20.54 13.09
CA VAL A 212 3.41 -21.71 12.21
C VAL A 212 4.74 -22.46 12.38
N VAL A 213 4.68 -23.72 12.78
CA VAL A 213 5.86 -24.56 13.02
C VAL A 213 5.67 -25.87 12.28
N ALA A 214 6.61 -26.23 11.41
CA ALA A 214 6.59 -27.53 10.73
C ALA A 214 7.63 -28.47 11.35
N LEU A 215 7.23 -29.71 11.60
CA LEU A 215 8.10 -30.78 12.07
C LEU A 215 7.70 -32.08 11.34
N HIS A 216 8.64 -32.65 10.59
CA HIS A 216 8.39 -33.80 9.70
C HIS A 216 7.24 -33.54 8.72
N LYS A 217 6.12 -34.26 8.89
CA LYS A 217 4.91 -34.20 8.07
C LYS A 217 3.75 -33.51 8.78
N SER A 218 4.02 -32.81 9.87
CA SER A 218 3.00 -32.13 10.66
C SER A 218 3.30 -30.63 10.73
N ILE A 219 2.26 -29.81 10.60
CA ILE A 219 2.37 -28.35 10.71
C ILE A 219 1.49 -27.91 11.88
N GLY A 220 2.12 -27.44 12.95
CA GLY A 220 1.46 -26.83 14.09
C GLY A 220 1.15 -25.36 13.83
N LEU A 221 -0.10 -24.99 14.09
CA LEU A 221 -0.63 -23.64 14.08
C LEU A 221 -0.98 -23.27 15.53
N TYR A 222 -0.43 -22.17 16.04
CA TYR A 222 -0.64 -21.74 17.42
C TYR A 222 -1.14 -20.30 17.51
N ASN A 223 -1.90 -19.99 18.56
CA ASN A 223 -2.49 -18.67 18.81
C ASN A 223 -3.54 -18.23 17.77
N LEU A 224 -4.26 -19.16 17.15
CA LEU A 224 -5.42 -18.85 16.32
C LEU A 224 -6.49 -18.18 17.19
N LYS A 225 -7.17 -17.15 16.69
CA LYS A 225 -8.19 -16.41 17.45
C LYS A 225 -9.62 -16.86 17.19
N ALA A 226 -9.84 -17.53 16.06
CA ALA A 226 -11.11 -18.07 15.61
C ALA A 226 -10.86 -19.24 14.65
N ALA A 227 -11.93 -19.89 14.21
CA ALA A 227 -11.85 -20.83 13.09
C ALA A 227 -11.22 -20.14 11.88
N THR A 228 -10.26 -20.81 11.25
CA THR A 228 -9.42 -20.25 10.19
C THR A 228 -9.31 -21.29 9.09
N ASP A 229 -9.65 -20.93 7.86
CA ASP A 229 -9.41 -21.80 6.71
C ASP A 229 -7.92 -21.89 6.45
N TYR A 230 -7.43 -23.06 6.08
CA TYR A 230 -6.05 -23.25 5.66
C TYR A 230 -5.98 -23.91 4.29
N LYS A 231 -4.94 -23.54 3.55
CA LYS A 231 -4.58 -24.14 2.28
C LYS A 231 -3.07 -24.37 2.23
N LEU A 232 -2.64 -25.50 1.68
CA LEU A 232 -1.24 -25.75 1.36
C LEU A 232 -1.04 -25.69 -0.15
N TYR A 233 -0.02 -24.97 -0.55
CA TYR A 233 0.44 -24.90 -1.93
C TYR A 233 1.82 -25.54 -2.06
N ASN A 234 2.03 -26.29 -3.14
CA ASN A 234 3.38 -26.72 -3.54
C ASN A 234 4.14 -25.57 -4.22
N MET A 235 5.42 -25.80 -4.56
CA MET A 235 6.27 -24.78 -5.21
C MET A 235 5.84 -24.39 -6.62
N THR A 236 4.92 -25.12 -7.27
CA THR A 236 4.34 -24.73 -8.55
C THR A 236 3.05 -23.92 -8.39
N GLY A 237 2.66 -23.60 -7.15
CA GLY A 237 1.43 -22.87 -6.83
C GLY A 237 0.16 -23.72 -6.88
N GLN A 238 0.28 -25.05 -6.99
CA GLN A 238 -0.88 -25.95 -6.95
C GLN A 238 -1.31 -26.17 -5.51
N GLU A 239 -2.61 -26.01 -5.25
CA GLU A 239 -3.24 -26.39 -3.99
C GLU A 239 -3.17 -27.91 -3.81
N VAL A 240 -2.64 -28.37 -2.69
CA VAL A 240 -2.39 -29.79 -2.40
C VAL A 240 -3.10 -30.29 -1.14
N LEU A 241 -3.59 -29.38 -0.29
CA LEU A 241 -4.37 -29.69 0.90
C LEU A 241 -5.15 -28.46 1.33
N GLU A 242 -6.36 -28.64 1.87
CA GLU A 242 -7.16 -27.57 2.48
C GLU A 242 -7.95 -28.08 3.69
N GLY A 243 -8.50 -27.16 4.47
CA GLY A 243 -9.41 -27.45 5.57
C GLY A 243 -9.69 -26.22 6.42
N THR A 244 -10.37 -26.41 7.55
CA THR A 244 -10.70 -25.33 8.50
C THR A 244 -10.28 -25.75 9.90
N THR A 245 -9.65 -24.84 10.64
CA THR A 245 -9.27 -25.07 12.04
C THR A 245 -10.52 -24.99 12.93
N ASN A 246 -10.52 -25.79 14.00
CA ASN A 246 -11.63 -25.83 14.96
C ASN A 246 -11.23 -25.39 16.38
N ASN A 247 -9.96 -25.06 16.59
CA ASN A 247 -9.36 -24.78 17.90
C ASN A 247 -8.35 -23.63 17.80
N TYR A 248 -8.02 -23.05 18.96
CA TYR A 248 -6.98 -22.01 19.10
C TYR A 248 -5.57 -22.49 18.71
N ASP A 249 -5.32 -23.78 18.89
CA ASP A 249 -4.13 -24.47 18.37
C ASP A 249 -4.59 -25.65 17.51
N TYR A 250 -3.92 -25.86 16.38
CA TYR A 250 -4.32 -26.88 15.40
C TYR A 250 -3.10 -27.51 14.75
N VAL A 251 -3.21 -28.80 14.37
CA VAL A 251 -2.14 -29.50 13.64
C VAL A 251 -2.69 -29.99 12.31
N ILE A 252 -2.04 -29.55 11.22
CA ILE A 252 -2.28 -30.07 9.89
C ILE A 252 -1.37 -31.29 9.69
N GLU A 253 -1.96 -32.47 9.50
CA GLU A 253 -1.24 -33.69 9.16
C GLU A 253 -1.10 -33.82 7.63
N ALA A 254 0.12 -33.63 7.13
CA ALA A 254 0.48 -33.66 5.72
C ALA A 254 1.23 -34.95 5.35
N THR A 255 0.85 -36.07 5.96
CA THR A 255 1.55 -37.37 5.84
C THR A 255 1.54 -37.96 4.42
N THR A 256 0.59 -37.55 3.59
CA THR A 256 0.47 -37.97 2.18
C THR A 256 1.29 -37.10 1.22
N LEU A 257 1.81 -35.97 1.67
CA LEU A 257 2.58 -35.04 0.83
C LEU A 257 4.06 -35.44 0.74
N ALA A 258 4.65 -35.22 -0.42
CA ALA A 258 6.08 -35.41 -0.64
C ALA A 258 6.92 -34.50 0.28
N SER A 259 8.18 -34.87 0.52
CA SER A 259 9.10 -34.00 1.27
C SER A 259 9.54 -32.85 0.36
N GLY A 260 9.54 -31.62 0.88
CA GLY A 260 9.71 -30.44 0.06
C GLY A 260 9.31 -29.14 0.77
N VAL A 261 9.39 -28.05 0.03
CA VAL A 261 8.95 -26.73 0.47
C VAL A 261 7.49 -26.53 0.08
N TYR A 262 6.71 -25.99 1.00
CA TYR A 262 5.30 -25.68 0.82
C TYR A 262 5.00 -24.27 1.36
N ILE A 263 3.89 -23.70 0.91
CA ILE A 263 3.32 -22.47 1.45
C ILE A 263 2.02 -22.84 2.16
N VAL A 264 1.92 -22.52 3.45
CA VAL A 264 0.67 -22.60 4.21
C VAL A 264 0.02 -21.22 4.14
N GLU A 265 -1.17 -21.16 3.60
CA GLU A 265 -2.06 -20.01 3.63
C GLU A 265 -3.10 -20.23 4.72
N LEU A 266 -3.35 -19.20 5.53
CA LEU A 266 -4.40 -19.17 6.53
C LEU A 266 -5.31 -17.99 6.23
N GLY A 267 -6.60 -18.25 6.02
CA GLY A 267 -7.65 -17.28 5.77
C GLY A 267 -8.64 -17.21 6.92
N ASN A 268 -8.92 -16.03 7.44
CA ASN A 268 -9.98 -15.85 8.43
C ASN A 268 -11.34 -15.83 7.70
N THR A 269 -12.26 -16.72 8.09
CA THR A 269 -13.57 -16.89 7.45
C THR A 269 -14.54 -15.72 7.67
N GLU A 270 -14.28 -14.90 8.69
CA GLU A 270 -15.12 -13.74 9.05
C GLU A 270 -14.62 -12.45 8.41
N SER A 271 -13.29 -12.29 8.25
CA SER A 271 -12.67 -11.04 7.81
C SER A 271 -12.00 -11.06 6.44
N ASN A 272 -11.87 -12.23 5.80
CA ASN A 272 -11.08 -12.43 4.57
C ASN A 272 -9.58 -12.06 4.69
N ALA A 273 -9.07 -11.84 5.91
CA ALA A 273 -7.65 -11.62 6.14
C ALA A 273 -6.85 -12.90 5.85
N ILE A 274 -5.69 -12.77 5.17
CA ILE A 274 -4.87 -13.91 4.74
C ILE A 274 -3.43 -13.74 5.22
N ILE A 275 -2.86 -14.79 5.83
CA ILE A 275 -1.40 -14.89 6.03
C ILE A 275 -0.83 -16.10 5.30
N ARG A 276 0.39 -15.97 4.81
CA ARG A 276 1.14 -17.07 4.17
C ARG A 276 2.46 -17.30 4.87
N LYS A 277 2.81 -18.56 5.13
CA LYS A 277 4.09 -18.96 5.72
C LYS A 277 4.71 -20.10 4.95
N LYS A 278 6.00 -19.97 4.66
CA LYS A 278 6.81 -21.03 4.09
C LYS A 278 7.10 -22.09 5.15
N VAL A 279 6.86 -23.35 4.81
CA VAL A 279 7.18 -24.51 5.64
C VAL A 279 7.99 -25.54 4.86
N VAL A 280 8.75 -26.35 5.57
CA VAL A 280 9.53 -27.46 5.00
C VAL A 280 9.02 -28.75 5.60
N LEU A 281 8.53 -29.65 4.76
CA LEU A 281 8.10 -30.98 5.15
C LEU A 281 9.23 -31.97 4.89
N GLN A 282 9.62 -32.73 5.90
CA GLN A 282 10.70 -33.73 5.85
C GLN A 282 10.13 -35.14 5.91
#